data_AF-A0A7S3E1N1-F1
#
_entry.id   AF-A0A7S3E1N1-F1
#
_cell.length_a   1.000
_cell.length_b   1.000
_cell.length_c   1.000
_cell.angle_alpha   90.00
_cell.angle_beta   90.00
_cell.angle_gamma   90.00
#
_symmetry.space_group_name_H-M   'P 1'
#
loop_
_entity.id
_entity.type
_entity.pdbx_description
1 polymer ?
#
loop_
_entity_poly.entity_id
_entity_poly.type
_entity_poly.pdbx_seq_one_letter_code
_entity_poly.pdbx_strand_id
1 'polypeptide(L)'
;RLRRALEDSSSGEKALCSALARHIGQVANVQVRSVGTVGGNLGLGWTFPRFPSDLLTIFAAAGAQVTLVNQQTKQASVAAIESVQSIDGCILKSVVLPFGVESGQVFFKTYKVMLRHQNAHAIANAGFQIRADKSSHSV
;
A
#
# COMPACT_ATOMS: atom_id res chain seq x y z
N ARG A 1 8.25 -10.20 -6.51
CA ARG A 1 7.39 -9.95 -7.69
C ARG A 1 6.77 -8.55 -7.63
N LEU A 2 6.01 -8.21 -6.58
CA LEU A 2 5.44 -6.87 -6.39
C LEU A 2 6.46 -5.71 -6.51
N ARG A 3 7.61 -5.80 -5.83
CA ARG A 3 8.66 -4.78 -5.91
C ARG A 3 9.12 -4.50 -7.36
N ARG A 4 9.35 -5.56 -8.14
CA ARG A 4 9.77 -5.42 -9.55
C ARG A 4 8.68 -4.74 -10.39
N ALA A 5 7.42 -5.15 -10.22
CA ALA A 5 6.29 -4.54 -10.93
C ALA A 5 6.20 -3.02 -10.66
N LEU A 6 6.53 -2.57 -9.45
CA LEU A 6 6.61 -1.14 -9.11
C LEU A 6 7.84 -0.45 -9.71
N GLU A 7 8.98 -1.14 -9.79
CA GLU A 7 10.22 -0.63 -10.42
C GLU A 7 10.04 -0.47 -11.95
N ASP A 8 9.22 -1.32 -12.58
CA ASP A 8 8.96 -1.31 -14.03
C ASP A 8 7.90 -0.28 -14.48
N SER A 9 7.33 0.51 -13.54
CA SER A 9 6.24 1.48 -13.82
C SER A 9 6.73 2.79 -14.49
N SER A 10 5.83 3.49 -15.18
CA SER A 10 6.11 4.61 -16.09
C SER A 10 6.63 5.90 -15.42
N SER A 11 7.18 6.82 -16.23
CA SER A 11 7.86 8.06 -15.81
C SER A 11 7.06 9.00 -14.92
N GLY A 12 5.74 9.07 -15.09
CA GLY A 12 4.87 9.99 -14.33
C GLY A 12 4.64 9.58 -12.88
N GLU A 13 4.73 8.28 -12.58
CA GLU A 13 4.39 7.71 -11.26
C GLU A 13 5.62 7.31 -10.44
N LYS A 14 6.82 7.62 -10.93
CA LYS A 14 8.11 7.16 -10.37
C LYS A 14 8.25 7.45 -8.87
N ALA A 15 7.79 8.59 -8.38
CA ALA A 15 7.95 8.95 -6.98
C ALA A 15 7.17 8.00 -6.03
N LEU A 16 5.89 7.75 -6.34
CA LEU A 16 5.04 6.82 -5.59
C LEU A 16 5.59 5.40 -5.67
N CYS A 17 5.81 4.90 -6.89
CA CYS A 17 6.26 3.53 -7.12
C CYS A 17 7.64 3.27 -6.53
N SER A 18 8.59 4.21 -6.65
CA SER A 18 9.93 4.08 -6.06
C SER A 18 9.87 4.03 -4.54
N ALA A 19 9.09 4.91 -3.90
CA ALA A 19 8.93 4.91 -2.45
C ALA A 19 8.27 3.63 -1.93
N LEU A 20 7.26 3.10 -2.63
CA LEU A 20 6.65 1.81 -2.32
C LEU A 20 7.65 0.65 -2.52
N ALA A 21 8.35 0.60 -3.65
CA ALA A 21 9.34 -0.44 -3.97
C ALA A 21 10.46 -0.49 -2.92
N ARG A 22 10.98 0.68 -2.52
CA ARG A 22 11.98 0.82 -1.46
C ARG A 22 11.46 0.28 -0.14
N HIS A 23 10.27 0.67 0.28
CA HIS A 23 9.68 0.21 1.55
C HIS A 23 9.41 -1.30 1.55
N ILE A 24 8.84 -1.84 0.47
CA ILE A 24 8.60 -3.27 0.30
C ILE A 24 9.91 -4.07 0.35
N GLY A 25 11.01 -3.49 -0.13
CA GLY A 25 12.35 -4.09 0.01
C GLY A 25 12.78 -4.32 1.46
N GLN A 26 12.24 -3.55 2.41
CA GLN A 26 12.51 -3.64 3.86
C GLN A 26 11.47 -4.52 4.60
N VAL A 27 10.50 -5.08 3.89
CA VAL A 27 9.49 -5.99 4.46
C VAL A 27 10.03 -7.42 4.45
N ALA A 28 10.36 -7.93 5.64
CA ALA A 28 10.88 -9.28 5.87
C ALA A 28 12.12 -9.64 5.01
N ASN A 29 12.45 -10.93 4.92
CA ASN A 29 13.52 -11.45 4.07
C ASN A 29 12.97 -11.90 2.69
N VAL A 30 13.88 -12.25 1.78
CA VAL A 30 13.52 -12.69 0.42
C VAL A 30 12.63 -13.95 0.43
N GLN A 31 12.88 -14.89 1.35
CA GLN A 31 12.11 -16.14 1.45
C GLN A 31 10.64 -15.85 1.81
N VAL A 32 10.41 -15.05 2.86
CA VAL A 32 9.07 -14.62 3.28
C VAL A 32 8.37 -13.85 2.16
N ARG A 33 9.06 -12.93 1.47
CA ARG A 33 8.47 -12.19 0.33
C ARG A 33 8.18 -13.05 -0.89
N SER A 34 8.81 -14.21 -1.02
CA SER A 34 8.61 -15.10 -2.16
C SER A 34 7.36 -15.96 -2.00
N VAL A 35 7.00 -16.29 -0.76
CA VAL A 35 5.79 -17.07 -0.43
C VAL A 35 4.61 -16.18 -0.02
N GLY A 36 4.89 -14.99 0.50
CA GLY A 36 3.87 -14.05 0.95
C GLY A 36 3.09 -13.40 -0.20
N THR A 37 1.79 -13.26 -0.01
CA THR A 37 0.90 -12.57 -0.95
C THR A 37 0.51 -11.20 -0.40
N VAL A 38 0.19 -10.26 -1.30
CA VAL A 38 -0.38 -8.96 -0.90
C VAL A 38 -1.66 -9.18 -0.10
N GLY A 39 -2.57 -10.03 -0.60
CA GLY A 39 -3.83 -10.28 0.08
C GLY A 39 -3.70 -10.95 1.43
N GLY A 40 -2.71 -11.84 1.62
CA GLY A 40 -2.42 -12.42 2.93
C GLY A 40 -1.95 -11.36 3.93
N ASN A 41 -1.08 -10.44 3.52
CA ASN A 41 -0.61 -9.37 4.41
C ASN A 41 -1.72 -8.37 4.78
N LEU A 42 -2.57 -8.00 3.81
CA LEU A 42 -3.74 -7.14 4.07
C LEU A 42 -4.78 -7.84 4.93
N GLY A 43 -5.08 -9.11 4.63
CA GLY A 43 -6.00 -9.93 5.41
C GLY A 43 -5.58 -10.05 6.86
N LEU A 44 -4.29 -10.33 7.13
CA LEU A 44 -3.77 -10.33 8.50
C LEU A 44 -3.94 -8.97 9.20
N GLY A 45 -3.75 -7.86 8.47
CA GLY A 45 -3.96 -6.51 9.00
C GLY A 45 -5.40 -6.20 9.37
N TRP A 46 -6.36 -6.62 8.55
CA TRP A 46 -7.79 -6.42 8.83
C TRP A 46 -8.33 -7.37 9.90
N THR A 47 -7.87 -8.64 9.92
CA THR A 47 -8.34 -9.64 10.90
C THR A 47 -7.72 -9.44 12.29
N PHE A 48 -6.46 -9.00 12.36
CA PHE A 48 -5.74 -8.87 13.64
C PHE A 48 -5.29 -7.43 13.88
N PRO A 49 -6.03 -6.64 14.70
CA PRO A 49 -5.72 -5.22 14.92
C PRO A 49 -4.31 -4.93 15.48
N ARG A 50 -3.67 -5.91 16.13
CA ARG A 50 -2.31 -5.80 16.66
C ARG A 50 -1.22 -6.20 15.66
N PHE A 51 -1.58 -6.67 14.47
CA PHE A 51 -0.63 -7.02 13.43
C PHE A 51 -0.11 -5.74 12.74
N PRO A 52 1.18 -5.39 12.86
CA PRO A 52 1.72 -4.17 12.28
C PRO A 52 1.94 -4.35 10.77
N SER A 53 0.86 -4.24 10.00
CA SER A 53 0.88 -4.48 8.55
C SER A 53 1.62 -3.37 7.80
N ASP A 54 2.82 -3.71 7.30
CA ASP A 54 3.63 -2.83 6.45
C ASP A 54 2.88 -2.42 5.18
N LEU A 55 2.23 -3.38 4.48
CA LEU A 55 1.57 -3.08 3.20
C LEU A 55 0.28 -2.31 3.38
N LEU A 56 -0.53 -2.64 4.39
CA LEU A 56 -1.77 -1.93 4.66
C LEU A 56 -1.50 -0.44 4.90
N THR A 57 -0.48 -0.13 5.70
CA THR A 57 -0.10 1.25 6.04
C THR A 57 0.30 2.05 4.80
N ILE A 58 1.22 1.52 3.98
CA ILE A 58 1.73 2.27 2.82
C ILE A 58 0.73 2.31 1.67
N PHE A 59 -0.15 1.32 1.54
CA PHE A 59 -1.22 1.32 0.53
C PHE A 59 -2.35 2.27 0.91
N ALA A 60 -2.72 2.34 2.19
CA ALA A 60 -3.64 3.36 2.69
C ALA A 60 -3.11 4.77 2.42
N ALA A 61 -1.84 5.02 2.76
CA ALA A 61 -1.21 6.30 2.48
C ALA A 61 -1.16 6.63 0.98
N ALA A 62 -1.05 5.62 0.11
CA ALA A 62 -1.06 5.78 -1.34
C ALA A 62 -2.47 5.97 -1.93
N GLY A 63 -3.53 5.91 -1.12
CA GLY A 63 -4.92 5.97 -1.56
C GLY A 63 -5.38 4.74 -2.33
N ALA A 64 -4.83 3.56 -2.01
CA ALA A 64 -5.18 2.33 -2.70
C ALA A 64 -6.67 1.98 -2.50
N GLN A 65 -7.26 1.42 -3.54
CA GLN A 65 -8.60 0.84 -3.50
C GLN A 65 -8.52 -0.68 -3.58
N VAL A 66 -9.47 -1.35 -2.96
CA VAL A 66 -9.57 -2.80 -2.97
C VAL A 66 -10.93 -3.24 -3.49
N THR A 67 -10.93 -4.35 -4.21
CA THR A 67 -12.16 -5.00 -4.65
C THR A 67 -12.39 -6.22 -3.78
N LEU A 68 -13.49 -6.21 -3.02
CA LEU A 68 -13.92 -7.30 -2.16
C LEU A 68 -15.12 -8.01 -2.79
N VAL A 69 -15.09 -9.34 -2.81
CA VAL A 69 -16.19 -10.17 -3.31
C VAL A 69 -16.83 -10.92 -2.15
N ASN A 70 -18.12 -10.71 -1.92
CA ASN A 70 -18.85 -11.46 -0.91
C ASN A 70 -18.97 -12.94 -1.33
N GLN A 71 -18.65 -13.85 -0.41
CA GLN A 71 -18.61 -15.28 -0.69
C GLN A 71 -19.99 -15.88 -0.99
N GLN A 72 -21.03 -15.37 -0.36
CA GLN A 72 -22.41 -15.86 -0.50
C GLN A 72 -23.09 -15.25 -1.71
N THR A 73 -23.09 -13.91 -1.81
CA THR A 73 -23.84 -13.19 -2.85
C THR A 73 -23.08 -13.05 -4.16
N LYS A 74 -21.77 -13.33 -4.16
CA LYS A 74 -20.83 -13.09 -5.29
C LYS A 74 -20.76 -11.64 -5.75
N GLN A 75 -21.35 -10.70 -5.00
CA GLN A 75 -21.29 -9.28 -5.32
C GLN A 75 -19.89 -8.73 -5.05
N ALA A 76 -19.40 -7.92 -5.98
CA ALA A 76 -18.14 -7.20 -5.85
C ALA A 76 -18.41 -5.76 -5.37
N SER A 77 -17.61 -5.30 -4.41
CA SER A 77 -17.61 -3.92 -3.92
C SER A 77 -16.21 -3.35 -4.00
N VAL A 78 -16.12 -2.05 -4.30
CA VAL A 78 -14.86 -1.30 -4.32
C VAL A 78 -14.86 -0.39 -3.10
N ALA A 79 -13.78 -0.44 -2.32
CA ALA A 79 -13.61 0.38 -1.14
C ALA A 79 -12.20 0.97 -1.09
N ALA A 80 -12.06 2.14 -0.46
CA ALA A 80 -10.76 2.63 -0.05
C ALA A 80 -10.17 1.66 1.00
N ILE A 81 -8.88 1.35 0.89
CA ILE A 81 -8.27 0.31 1.72
C ILE A 81 -8.33 0.64 3.22
N GLU A 82 -8.30 1.92 3.57
CA GLU A 82 -8.39 2.45 4.94
C GLU A 82 -9.81 2.42 5.52
N SER A 83 -10.85 2.34 4.68
CA SER A 83 -12.24 2.26 5.14
C SER A 83 -12.72 0.83 5.41
N VAL A 84 -11.92 -0.17 5.05
CA VAL A 84 -12.24 -1.58 5.29
C VAL A 84 -12.04 -1.92 6.77
N GLN A 85 -13.15 -2.21 7.46
CA GLN A 85 -13.16 -2.58 8.88
C GLN A 85 -13.07 -4.10 9.12
N SER A 86 -13.66 -4.89 8.23
CA SER A 86 -13.61 -6.35 8.26
C SER A 86 -13.69 -6.90 6.84
N ILE A 87 -13.12 -8.10 6.66
CA ILE A 87 -13.21 -8.89 5.43
C ILE A 87 -13.96 -10.20 5.66
N ASP A 88 -14.68 -10.34 6.77
CA ASP A 88 -15.42 -11.57 7.10
C ASP A 88 -16.45 -11.89 6.00
N GLY A 89 -16.42 -13.15 5.55
CA GLY A 89 -17.26 -13.59 4.43
C GLY A 89 -16.93 -12.94 3.09
N CYS A 90 -15.81 -12.22 2.97
CA CYS A 90 -15.34 -11.59 1.73
C CYS A 90 -14.02 -12.21 1.24
N ILE A 91 -13.77 -12.11 -0.06
CA ILE A 91 -12.51 -12.46 -0.71
C ILE A 91 -11.94 -11.20 -1.34
N LEU A 92 -10.68 -10.89 -1.02
CA LEU A 92 -9.95 -9.83 -1.71
C LEU A 92 -9.60 -10.28 -3.14
N LYS A 93 -10.20 -9.62 -4.13
CA LYS A 93 -9.99 -9.90 -5.55
C LYS A 93 -8.81 -9.13 -6.13
N SER A 94 -8.69 -7.85 -5.80
CA SER A 94 -7.64 -6.98 -6.36
C SER A 94 -7.35 -5.79 -5.47
N VAL A 95 -6.14 -5.26 -5.60
CA VAL A 95 -5.69 -3.98 -5.03
C VAL A 95 -5.30 -3.09 -6.19
N VAL A 96 -5.79 -1.85 -6.21
CA VAL A 96 -5.53 -0.85 -7.25
C VAL A 96 -4.89 0.36 -6.60
N LEU A 97 -3.72 0.76 -7.10
CA LEU A 97 -3.06 1.98 -6.69
C LEU A 97 -3.48 3.12 -7.64
N PRO A 98 -3.86 4.30 -7.13
CA PRO A 98 -4.28 5.42 -7.96
C PRO A 98 -3.05 6.07 -8.62
N PHE A 99 -2.82 5.68 -9.86
CA PHE A 99 -1.79 6.26 -10.73
C PHE A 99 -2.41 7.36 -11.60
N GLY A 100 -1.72 8.49 -11.80
CA GLY A 100 -2.23 9.57 -12.67
C GLY A 100 -2.22 10.98 -12.09
N VAL A 101 -1.42 11.28 -11.06
CA VAL A 101 -1.19 12.68 -10.67
C VAL A 101 0.09 13.16 -11.34
N GLU A 102 0.05 14.37 -11.91
CA GLU A 102 1.19 14.96 -12.62
C GLU A 102 2.46 14.95 -11.77
N SER A 103 3.57 14.60 -12.42
CA SER A 103 4.92 14.69 -11.84
C SER A 103 5.13 16.09 -11.26
N GLY A 104 5.48 16.17 -9.96
CA GLY A 104 5.74 17.42 -9.25
C GLY A 104 4.62 17.91 -8.33
N GLN A 105 3.41 17.34 -8.40
CA GLN A 105 2.30 17.71 -7.50
C GLN A 105 2.10 16.71 -6.35
N VAL A 106 2.67 15.51 -6.44
CA VAL A 106 2.54 14.49 -5.38
C VAL A 106 3.88 14.21 -4.72
N PHE A 107 3.91 14.44 -3.42
CA PHE A 107 5.01 14.05 -2.55
C PHE A 107 4.57 12.84 -1.75
N PHE A 108 5.22 11.70 -2.00
CA PHE A 108 4.95 10.46 -1.26
C PHE A 108 6.19 9.98 -0.53
N LYS A 109 6.07 9.80 0.79
CA LYS A 109 7.15 9.28 1.65
C LYS A 109 6.62 8.21 2.57
N THR A 110 7.45 7.18 2.78
CA THR A 110 7.15 6.08 3.70
C THR A 110 8.32 5.87 4.65
N TYR A 111 7.98 5.51 5.88
CA TYR A 111 8.89 5.31 6.99
C TYR A 111 8.58 3.98 7.66
N LYS A 112 9.65 3.24 7.96
CA LYS A 112 9.62 1.99 8.71
C LYS A 112 10.65 2.09 9.81
N VAL A 113 10.20 2.30 11.04
CA VAL A 113 11.06 2.40 12.22
C VAL A 113 11.25 0.99 12.78
N MET A 114 12.49 0.53 12.84
CA MET A 114 12.84 -0.81 13.32
C MET A 114 14.05 -0.73 14.24
N LEU A 115 14.13 -1.64 15.23
CA LEU A 115 15.33 -1.83 16.06
C LEU A 115 16.54 -2.34 15.24
N ARG A 116 16.29 -2.93 14.08
CA ARG A 116 17.31 -3.48 13.18
C ARG A 116 16.96 -3.14 11.74
N HIS A 117 17.96 -2.97 10.89
CA HIS A 117 17.77 -2.56 9.49
C HIS A 117 16.95 -3.57 8.66
N GLN A 118 16.90 -4.86 9.07
CA GLN A 118 16.11 -5.93 8.43
C GLN A 118 15.58 -6.93 9.46
N ASN A 119 14.53 -7.69 9.10
CA ASN A 119 13.96 -8.84 9.84
C ASN A 119 13.58 -8.55 11.30
N ALA A 120 13.21 -7.30 11.62
CA ALA A 120 12.63 -6.94 12.90
C ALA A 120 11.17 -6.50 12.69
N HIS A 121 10.35 -6.74 13.72
CA HIS A 121 9.04 -6.09 13.78
C HIS A 121 9.24 -4.58 13.75
N ALA A 122 8.45 -3.89 12.93
CA ALA A 122 8.40 -2.45 12.96
C ALA A 122 7.93 -2.00 14.34
N ILE A 123 8.65 -1.05 14.94
CA ILE A 123 8.16 -0.29 16.09
C ILE A 123 7.02 0.61 15.60
N ALA A 124 7.17 1.20 14.42
CA ALA A 124 6.16 2.01 13.76
C ALA A 124 6.32 1.97 12.24
N ASN A 125 5.18 1.96 11.54
CA ASN A 125 5.09 2.16 10.10
C ASN A 125 4.32 3.45 9.83
N ALA A 126 4.75 4.23 8.84
CA ALA A 126 4.03 5.43 8.43
C ALA A 126 4.17 5.66 6.93
N GLY A 127 3.12 6.19 6.32
CA GLY A 127 3.11 6.67 4.94
C GLY A 127 2.42 8.02 4.88
N PHE A 128 2.97 8.91 4.07
CA PHE A 128 2.46 10.27 3.89
C PHE A 128 2.38 10.58 2.40
N GLN A 129 1.21 11.06 1.98
CA GLN A 129 0.99 11.62 0.66
C GLN A 129 0.52 13.06 0.79
N ILE A 130 1.19 13.98 0.10
CA ILE A 130 0.80 15.39 0.02
C ILE A 130 0.57 15.72 -1.46
N ARG A 131 -0.57 16.35 -1.75
CA ARG A 131 -0.85 16.93 -3.06
C ARG A 131 -0.71 18.44 -2.97
N ALA A 132 0.22 18.99 -3.74
CA ALA A 132 0.39 20.44 -3.87
C ALA A 132 -0.45 20.92 -5.05
N ASP A 133 -1.32 21.89 -4.79
CA ASP A 133 -2.08 22.53 -5.85
C ASP A 133 -1.20 23.53 -6.60
N LYS A 134 -1.32 23.59 -7.93
CA LYS A 134 -0.64 24.64 -8.71
C LYS A 134 -1.52 25.90 -8.60
N SER A 135 -1.44 26.61 -7.47
CA SER A 135 -2.08 27.93 -7.37
C SER A 135 -1.34 28.90 -8.30
N SER A 136 -1.86 29.08 -9.52
CA SER A 136 -1.52 30.19 -10.40
C SER A 136 -1.87 31.47 -9.67
N HIS A 137 -0.87 32.11 -9.05
CA HIS A 137 -1.00 33.48 -8.57
C HIS A 137 -1.03 34.39 -9.79
N SER A 138 -2.22 34.62 -10.35
CA SER A 138 -2.50 35.82 -11.14
C SER A 138 -2.76 36.95 -10.13
N VAL A 139 -1.71 37.69 -9.81
CA VAL A 139 -1.80 39.03 -9.22
C VAL A 139 -1.62 40.03 -10.35
#